data_AF-A0A957WTP0-F1
#
_entry.id   AF-A0A957WTP0-F1
#
_cell.length_a   1.000
_cell.length_b   1.000
_cell.length_c   1.000
_cell.angle_alpha   90.00
_cell.angle_beta   90.00
_cell.angle_gamma   90.00
#
_symmetry.space_group_name_H-M   'P 1'
#
loop_
_entity.id
_entity.type
_entity.pdbx_description
1 polymer ?
#
loop_
_entity_poly.entity_id
_entity_poly.type
_entity_poly.pdbx_seq_one_letter_code
_entity_poly.pdbx_strand_id
1 'polypeptide(L)'
;PFSLWWVGMVYDYALWRGDRAFVTELLPGVRAVLEGFLIHTNAEDLLQAQAGWNFTDWTKEWRLGVPPDGFDGCSGPLNWHLIYTLGLAAQLEAWVGEEIAAQRWEGWRSKLVAAAQTAFWNEERGLFADDLAHTEFSEHTQCMALLSGLLVGEQRERTAQNLLSTPSLTPTTIYFSHYLFETYRVLGQPAALFERLGLWFDLAAQGFKTTPEQPEPSRSDCHGWGA
;
A
#
# COMPACT_ATOMS: atom_id res chain seq x y z
N PRO A 1 1.58 6.76 8.28
CA PRO A 1 1.19 5.54 7.52
C PRO A 1 1.73 4.22 8.10
N PHE A 2 2.94 4.15 8.71
CA PHE A 2 3.47 2.90 9.29
C PHE A 2 2.54 2.16 10.26
N SER A 3 1.70 2.87 11.01
CA SER A 3 0.70 2.25 11.89
C SER A 3 -0.34 1.43 11.13
N LEU A 4 -0.61 1.73 9.85
CA LEU A 4 -1.45 0.89 8.99
C LEU A 4 -0.76 -0.45 8.69
N TRP A 5 0.57 -0.47 8.50
CA TRP A 5 1.32 -1.73 8.40
C TRP A 5 1.27 -2.55 9.68
N TRP A 6 1.24 -1.91 10.85
CA TRP A 6 1.03 -2.63 12.09
C TRP A 6 -0.34 -3.36 12.11
N VAL A 7 -1.40 -2.76 11.57
CA VAL A 7 -2.69 -3.46 11.38
C VAL A 7 -2.53 -4.66 10.44
N GLY A 8 -1.79 -4.49 9.33
CA GLY A 8 -1.44 -5.59 8.44
C GLY A 8 -0.66 -6.71 9.13
N MET A 9 0.30 -6.38 9.99
CA MET A 9 1.05 -7.37 10.77
C MET A 9 0.17 -8.15 11.76
N VAL A 10 -0.82 -7.49 12.39
CA VAL A 10 -1.80 -8.18 13.24
C VAL A 10 -2.64 -9.15 12.40
N TYR A 11 -3.06 -8.72 11.21
CA TYR A 11 -3.78 -9.57 10.26
C TYR A 11 -2.95 -10.79 9.83
N ASP A 12 -1.69 -10.59 9.44
CA ASP A 12 -0.80 -11.68 9.08
C ASP A 12 -0.56 -12.63 10.25
N TYR A 13 -0.35 -12.10 11.46
CA TYR A 13 -0.21 -12.93 12.66
C TYR A 13 -1.45 -13.80 12.88
N ALA A 14 -2.66 -13.26 12.69
CA ALA A 14 -3.90 -14.03 12.77
C ALA A 14 -3.93 -15.18 11.74
N LEU A 15 -3.54 -14.92 10.49
CA LEU A 15 -3.48 -15.95 9.43
C LEU A 15 -2.45 -17.04 9.73
N TRP A 16 -1.26 -16.66 10.17
CA TRP A 16 -0.14 -17.60 10.34
C TRP A 16 -0.18 -18.36 11.66
N ARG A 17 -0.69 -17.75 12.74
CA ARG A 17 -0.65 -18.32 14.09
C ARG A 17 -2.01 -18.77 14.60
N GLY A 18 -3.10 -18.19 14.11
CA GLY A 18 -4.46 -18.54 14.52
C GLY A 18 -4.76 -18.29 16.00
N ASP A 19 -3.92 -17.55 16.72
CA ASP A 19 -4.10 -17.25 18.15
C ASP A 19 -5.12 -16.13 18.32
N ARG A 20 -6.39 -16.55 18.34
CA ARG A 20 -7.55 -15.65 18.41
C ARG A 20 -7.55 -14.80 19.67
N ALA A 21 -7.16 -15.36 20.82
CA ALA A 21 -7.17 -14.65 22.08
C ALA A 21 -6.20 -13.46 22.05
N PHE A 22 -4.96 -13.70 21.62
CA PHE A 22 -3.97 -12.64 21.47
C PHE A 22 -4.40 -11.57 20.46
N VAL A 23 -4.94 -11.97 19.31
CA VAL A 23 -5.44 -11.02 18.30
C VAL A 23 -6.57 -10.16 18.87
N THR A 24 -7.51 -10.75 19.62
CA THR A 24 -8.60 -10.00 20.26
C THR A 24 -8.09 -8.93 21.23
N GLU A 25 -7.01 -9.19 21.97
CA GLU A 25 -6.38 -8.19 22.85
C GLU A 25 -5.80 -7.00 22.08
N LEU A 26 -5.40 -7.19 20.81
CA LEU A 26 -4.83 -6.13 19.96
C LEU A 26 -5.89 -5.31 19.21
N LEU A 27 -7.11 -5.82 19.06
CA LEU A 27 -8.17 -5.15 18.28
C LEU A 27 -8.49 -3.73 18.77
N PRO A 28 -8.54 -3.40 20.07
CA PRO A 28 -8.70 -2.01 20.49
C PRO A 28 -7.64 -1.07 19.88
N GLY A 29 -6.40 -1.54 19.74
CA GLY A 29 -5.33 -0.79 19.08
C GLY A 29 -5.55 -0.67 17.57
N VAL A 30 -5.96 -1.77 16.90
CA VAL A 30 -6.29 -1.76 15.45
C VAL A 30 -7.37 -0.71 15.17
N ARG A 31 -8.45 -0.74 15.95
CA ARG A 31 -9.57 0.19 15.84
C ARG A 31 -9.10 1.63 16.07
N ALA A 32 -8.31 1.88 17.11
CA ALA A 32 -7.79 3.22 17.41
C ALA A 32 -6.90 3.78 16.29
N VAL A 33 -6.05 2.94 15.68
CA VAL A 33 -5.24 3.34 14.52
C VAL A 33 -6.14 3.77 13.37
N LEU A 34 -7.12 2.95 12.99
CA LEU A 34 -8.01 3.25 11.86
C LEU A 34 -8.84 4.51 12.09
N GLU A 35 -9.46 4.64 13.25
CA GLU A 35 -10.21 5.85 13.63
C GLU A 35 -9.31 7.10 13.58
N GLY A 36 -8.05 6.98 14.02
CA GLY A 36 -7.07 8.06 13.94
C GLY A 36 -6.75 8.52 12.51
N PHE A 37 -6.88 7.66 11.50
CA PHE A 37 -6.79 8.07 10.09
C PHE A 37 -8.10 8.66 9.58
N LEU A 38 -9.24 8.05 9.95
CA LEU A 38 -10.56 8.45 9.45
C LEU A 38 -11.00 9.83 9.92
N ILE A 39 -10.48 10.35 11.03
CA ILE A 39 -10.73 11.75 11.44
C ILE A 39 -10.13 12.79 10.47
N HIS A 40 -9.19 12.37 9.62
CA HIS A 40 -8.56 13.21 8.59
C HIS A 40 -9.19 13.02 7.21
N THR A 41 -10.31 12.31 7.12
CA THR A 41 -11.09 12.24 5.88
C THR A 41 -11.85 13.55 5.68
N ASN A 42 -11.70 14.16 4.50
CA ASN A 42 -12.32 15.43 4.14
C ASN A 42 -13.80 15.26 3.70
N ALA A 43 -14.41 16.35 3.22
CA ALA A 43 -15.81 16.34 2.78
C ALA A 43 -16.04 15.53 1.49
N GLU A 44 -14.98 15.32 0.72
CA GLU A 44 -14.94 14.52 -0.51
C GLU A 44 -14.60 13.05 -0.26
N ASP A 45 -14.55 12.62 1.00
CA ASP A 45 -14.24 11.25 1.41
C ASP A 45 -12.82 10.77 1.06
N LEU A 46 -11.90 11.71 0.93
CA LEU A 46 -10.47 11.45 0.74
C LEU A 46 -9.72 11.64 2.05
N LEU A 47 -8.77 10.76 2.32
CA LEU A 47 -7.78 10.94 3.39
C LEU A 47 -6.89 12.14 3.04
N GLN A 48 -6.93 13.17 3.87
CA GLN A 48 -5.95 14.25 3.86
C GLN A 48 -4.68 13.80 4.60
N ALA A 49 -3.53 14.14 4.03
CA ALA A 49 -2.24 13.89 4.63
C ALA A 49 -2.18 14.45 6.06
N GLN A 50 -1.75 13.60 6.98
CA GLN A 50 -1.64 13.96 8.39
C GLN A 50 -0.39 14.79 8.62
N ALA A 51 -0.42 15.66 9.64
CA ALA A 51 0.79 16.32 10.12
C ALA A 51 1.82 15.27 10.56
N GLY A 52 3.04 15.36 10.03
CA GLY A 52 4.13 14.46 10.35
C GLY A 52 4.75 13.82 9.12
N TRP A 53 5.32 12.64 9.30
CA TRP A 53 6.09 11.96 8.26
C TRP A 53 5.25 10.87 7.58
N ASN A 54 4.64 11.21 6.45
CA ASN A 54 3.88 10.27 5.64
C ASN A 54 4.76 9.45 4.70
N PHE A 55 5.73 8.73 5.28
CA PHE A 55 6.64 7.88 4.53
C PHE A 55 5.91 6.76 3.79
N THR A 56 6.23 6.59 2.50
CA THR A 56 5.76 5.49 1.67
C THR A 56 6.89 4.66 1.11
N ASP A 57 7.99 5.26 0.61
CA ASP A 57 9.13 4.52 0.09
C ASP A 57 10.33 5.44 -0.20
N TRP A 58 11.53 4.89 -0.32
CA TRP A 58 12.77 5.65 -0.62
C TRP A 58 13.03 5.85 -2.12
N THR A 59 11.99 6.25 -2.86
CA THR A 59 12.15 6.59 -4.28
C THR A 59 12.96 7.88 -4.43
N LYS A 60 13.64 8.04 -5.58
CA LYS A 60 14.49 9.20 -5.83
C LYS A 60 13.66 10.49 -5.98
N GLU A 61 12.45 10.34 -6.48
CA GLU A 61 11.48 11.38 -6.76
C GLU A 61 10.86 11.93 -5.47
N TRP A 62 10.78 11.11 -4.42
CA TRP A 62 10.04 11.44 -3.20
C TRP A 62 10.93 12.01 -2.11
N ARG A 63 10.77 13.31 -1.84
CA ARG A 63 11.49 14.00 -0.76
C ARG A 63 11.13 13.39 0.59
N LEU A 64 12.15 12.92 1.32
CA LEU A 64 11.98 12.20 2.59
C LEU A 64 11.12 10.93 2.44
N GLY A 65 11.03 10.35 1.25
CA GLY A 65 10.18 9.21 0.96
C GLY A 65 8.68 9.47 1.11
N VAL A 66 8.27 10.74 1.07
CA VAL A 66 6.88 11.17 1.12
C VAL A 66 6.35 11.28 -0.32
N PRO A 67 5.25 10.61 -0.67
CA PRO A 67 4.69 10.63 -2.02
C PRO A 67 4.08 12.00 -2.37
N PRO A 68 3.71 12.23 -3.64
CA PRO A 68 2.97 13.40 -4.07
C PRO A 68 1.74 13.65 -3.20
N ASP A 69 1.49 14.92 -2.88
CA ASP A 69 0.45 15.39 -1.96
C ASP A 69 0.51 14.79 -0.54
N GLY A 70 1.61 14.11 -0.17
CA GLY A 70 1.76 13.44 1.12
C GLY A 70 2.15 14.35 2.29
N PHE A 71 2.39 15.65 2.07
CA PHE A 71 2.68 16.60 3.16
C PHE A 71 1.44 17.32 3.69
N ASP A 72 0.53 17.73 2.79
CA ASP A 72 -0.61 18.58 3.11
C ASP A 72 -1.86 18.35 2.22
N GLY A 73 -1.75 17.50 1.19
CA GLY A 73 -2.81 17.24 0.22
C GLY A 73 -3.50 15.88 0.39
N CYS A 74 -4.14 15.41 -0.68
CA CYS A 74 -4.76 14.08 -0.74
C CYS A 74 -3.92 13.19 -1.66
N SER A 75 -3.11 12.32 -1.06
CA SER A 75 -2.18 11.46 -1.79
C SER A 75 -2.83 10.13 -2.19
N GLY A 76 -2.69 9.75 -3.46
CA GLY A 76 -3.14 8.47 -4.01
C GLY A 76 -2.60 7.26 -3.24
N PRO A 77 -1.27 7.12 -3.05
CA PRO A 77 -0.68 6.03 -2.27
C PRO A 77 -1.25 5.93 -0.85
N LEU A 78 -1.45 7.07 -0.16
CA LEU A 78 -1.95 7.07 1.22
C LEU A 78 -3.43 6.65 1.30
N ASN A 79 -4.25 7.12 0.36
CA ASN A 79 -5.67 6.75 0.27
C ASN A 79 -5.83 5.25 0.00
N TRP A 80 -5.11 4.72 -1.00
CA TRP A 80 -5.19 3.30 -1.33
C TRP A 80 -4.59 2.40 -0.24
N HIS A 81 -3.55 2.84 0.47
CA HIS A 81 -3.03 2.10 1.63
C HIS A 81 -4.06 2.02 2.76
N LEU A 82 -4.80 3.10 3.07
CA LEU A 82 -5.88 3.05 4.05
C LEU A 82 -7.01 2.13 3.60
N ILE A 83 -7.44 2.21 2.33
CA ILE A 83 -8.48 1.33 1.75
C ILE A 83 -8.08 -0.15 1.86
N TYR A 84 -6.85 -0.48 1.51
CA TYR A 84 -6.29 -1.83 1.65
C TYR A 84 -6.36 -2.29 3.11
N THR A 85 -5.90 -1.45 4.04
CA THR A 85 -5.84 -1.77 5.47
C THR A 85 -7.22 -1.95 6.11
N LEU A 86 -8.21 -1.13 5.72
CA LEU A 86 -9.60 -1.30 6.15
C LEU A 86 -10.16 -2.67 5.76
N GLY A 87 -9.79 -3.19 4.58
CA GLY A 87 -10.16 -4.53 4.13
C GLY A 87 -9.54 -5.65 4.97
N LEU A 88 -8.29 -5.48 5.41
CA LEU A 88 -7.63 -6.41 6.33
C LEU A 88 -8.31 -6.39 7.70
N ALA A 89 -8.61 -5.20 8.22
CA ALA A 89 -9.28 -5.04 9.51
C ALA A 89 -10.71 -5.60 9.50
N ALA A 90 -11.47 -5.40 8.42
CA ALA A 90 -12.81 -5.98 8.28
C ALA A 90 -12.77 -7.51 8.38
N GLN A 91 -11.81 -8.15 7.69
CA GLN A 91 -11.61 -9.60 7.77
C GLN A 91 -11.16 -10.05 9.16
N LEU A 92 -10.32 -9.28 9.83
CA LEU A 92 -9.85 -9.59 11.19
C LEU A 92 -11.01 -9.56 12.21
N GLU A 93 -11.86 -8.53 12.14
CA GLU A 93 -13.04 -8.40 13.01
C GLU A 93 -14.03 -9.54 12.76
N ALA A 94 -14.34 -9.85 11.50
CA ALA A 94 -15.19 -10.99 11.15
C ALA A 94 -14.59 -12.31 11.66
N TRP A 95 -13.26 -12.48 11.50
CA TRP A 95 -12.55 -13.66 11.98
C TRP A 95 -12.59 -13.83 13.50
N VAL A 96 -12.70 -12.77 14.30
CA VAL A 96 -12.92 -12.88 15.75
C VAL A 96 -14.40 -12.96 16.17
N GLY A 97 -15.33 -12.79 15.23
CA GLY A 97 -16.78 -12.81 15.47
C GLY A 97 -17.41 -11.45 15.77
N GLU A 98 -16.70 -10.35 15.49
CA GLU A 98 -17.14 -8.96 15.70
C GLU A 98 -17.77 -8.38 14.42
N GLU A 99 -18.89 -8.97 13.98
CA GLU A 99 -19.52 -8.67 12.69
C GLU A 99 -19.91 -7.20 12.50
N ILE A 100 -20.35 -6.52 13.55
CA ILE A 100 -20.73 -5.09 13.48
C ILE A 100 -19.50 -4.23 13.22
N ALA A 101 -18.36 -4.56 13.83
CA ALA A 101 -17.10 -3.85 13.59
C ALA A 101 -16.58 -4.12 12.17
N ALA A 102 -16.68 -5.38 11.69
CA ALA A 102 -16.35 -5.73 10.32
C ALA A 102 -17.15 -4.91 9.29
N GLN A 103 -18.48 -4.82 9.50
CA GLN A 103 -19.37 -4.02 8.64
C GLN A 103 -19.04 -2.52 8.68
N ARG A 104 -18.64 -1.98 9.84
CA ARG A 104 -18.18 -0.58 9.95
C ARG A 104 -16.97 -0.33 9.04
N TRP A 105 -15.97 -1.21 9.08
CA TRP A 105 -14.76 -1.06 8.26
C TRP A 105 -15.06 -1.21 6.77
N GLU A 106 -15.91 -2.16 6.39
CA GLU A 106 -16.33 -2.31 5.00
C GLU A 106 -17.15 -1.10 4.50
N GLY A 107 -17.97 -0.49 5.37
CA GLY A 107 -18.70 0.73 5.05
C GLY A 107 -17.76 1.91 4.76
N TRP A 108 -16.74 2.11 5.60
CA TRP A 108 -15.70 3.11 5.36
C TRP A 108 -14.89 2.82 4.09
N ARG A 109 -14.47 1.56 3.91
CA ARG A 109 -13.73 1.11 2.73
C ARG A 109 -14.50 1.39 1.44
N SER A 110 -15.79 1.08 1.43
CA SER A 110 -16.69 1.34 0.29
C SER A 110 -16.82 2.84 -0.02
N LYS A 111 -16.87 3.69 1.01
CA LYS A 111 -16.92 5.15 0.84
C LYS A 111 -15.63 5.69 0.21
N LEU A 112 -14.48 5.32 0.80
CA LEU A 112 -13.17 5.81 0.37
C LEU A 112 -12.80 5.27 -1.02
N VAL A 113 -13.14 4.02 -1.37
CA VAL A 113 -12.84 3.50 -2.72
C VAL A 113 -13.61 4.25 -3.81
N ALA A 114 -14.87 4.63 -3.56
CA ALA A 114 -15.65 5.40 -4.53
C ALA A 114 -15.05 6.80 -4.75
N ALA A 115 -14.62 7.45 -3.66
CA ALA A 115 -13.92 8.72 -3.71
C ALA A 115 -12.57 8.60 -4.43
N ALA A 116 -11.75 7.61 -4.08
CA ALA A 116 -10.44 7.37 -4.69
C ALA A 116 -10.55 7.04 -6.19
N GLN A 117 -11.55 6.25 -6.60
CA GLN A 117 -11.80 5.96 -8.00
C GLN A 117 -12.20 7.20 -8.79
N THR A 118 -12.92 8.14 -8.18
CA THR A 118 -13.30 9.40 -8.83
C THR A 118 -12.13 10.39 -8.88
N ALA A 119 -11.40 10.51 -7.77
CA ALA A 119 -10.39 11.53 -7.58
C ALA A 119 -9.07 11.21 -8.28
N PHE A 120 -8.64 9.94 -8.31
CA PHE A 120 -7.31 9.56 -8.78
C PHE A 120 -7.32 8.81 -10.11
N TRP A 121 -8.45 8.30 -10.60
CA TRP A 121 -8.47 7.56 -11.86
C TRP A 121 -8.22 8.50 -13.04
N ASN A 122 -7.19 8.20 -13.82
CA ASN A 122 -6.94 8.87 -15.09
C ASN A 122 -7.39 8.00 -16.26
N GLU A 123 -8.46 8.41 -16.93
CA GLU A 123 -9.09 7.64 -18.01
C GLU A 123 -8.19 7.49 -19.25
N GLU A 124 -7.32 8.47 -19.55
CA GLU A 124 -6.44 8.37 -20.71
C GLU A 124 -5.30 7.38 -20.45
N ARG A 125 -4.70 7.45 -19.26
CA ARG A 125 -3.58 6.59 -18.87
C ARG A 125 -4.01 5.20 -18.42
N GLY A 126 -5.27 5.02 -18.00
CA GLY A 126 -5.74 3.76 -17.43
C GLY A 126 -4.99 3.38 -16.16
N LEU A 127 -4.72 4.36 -15.31
CA LEU A 127 -3.91 4.29 -14.10
C LEU A 127 -4.49 5.22 -13.03
N PHE A 128 -4.18 4.94 -11.76
CA PHE A 128 -4.46 5.87 -10.67
C PHE A 128 -3.28 6.83 -10.47
N ALA A 129 -3.55 8.13 -10.40
CA ALA A 129 -2.58 9.15 -10.08
C ALA A 129 -2.20 9.14 -8.59
N ASP A 130 -1.01 9.66 -8.30
CA ASP A 130 -0.54 9.89 -6.93
C ASP A 130 -1.03 11.22 -6.35
N ASP A 131 -1.39 12.17 -7.21
CA ASP A 131 -1.82 13.53 -6.90
C ASP A 131 -3.19 13.85 -7.53
N LEU A 132 -3.88 14.87 -7.00
CA LEU A 132 -5.19 15.28 -7.54
C LEU A 132 -5.09 15.98 -8.91
N ALA A 133 -3.91 16.49 -9.28
CA ALA A 133 -3.69 17.12 -10.57
C ALA A 133 -3.42 16.11 -11.71
N HIS A 134 -3.31 14.81 -11.38
CA HIS A 134 -3.02 13.71 -12.31
C HIS A 134 -1.71 13.90 -13.09
N THR A 135 -0.69 14.40 -12.39
CA THR A 135 0.63 14.66 -12.99
C THR A 135 1.67 13.62 -12.62
N GLU A 136 1.49 12.93 -11.49
CA GLU A 136 2.42 11.91 -10.99
C GLU A 136 1.74 10.55 -10.82
N PHE A 137 2.48 9.48 -11.11
CA PHE A 137 1.96 8.11 -11.09
C PHE A 137 3.06 7.16 -10.62
N SER A 138 2.74 6.29 -9.66
CA SER A 138 3.69 5.32 -9.12
C SER A 138 3.19 3.88 -9.23
N GLU A 139 4.13 2.94 -9.19
CA GLU A 139 3.83 1.52 -8.97
C GLU A 139 3.09 1.33 -7.62
N HIS A 140 3.40 2.12 -6.59
CA HIS A 140 2.81 2.01 -5.24
C HIS A 140 1.30 2.16 -5.24
N THR A 141 0.79 3.21 -5.89
CA THR A 141 -0.66 3.46 -6.00
C THR A 141 -1.34 2.30 -6.73
N GLN A 142 -0.75 1.82 -7.83
CA GLN A 142 -1.35 0.73 -8.59
C GLN A 142 -1.37 -0.57 -7.78
N CYS A 143 -0.26 -0.88 -7.10
CA CYS A 143 -0.15 -2.06 -6.25
C CYS A 143 -1.21 -2.05 -5.14
N MET A 144 -1.34 -0.95 -4.41
CA MET A 144 -2.34 -0.85 -3.34
C MET A 144 -3.77 -0.92 -3.88
N ALA A 145 -4.05 -0.29 -5.02
CA ALA A 145 -5.35 -0.37 -5.66
C ALA A 145 -5.69 -1.81 -6.09
N LEU A 146 -4.75 -2.54 -6.70
CA LEU A 146 -4.93 -3.93 -7.10
C LEU A 146 -5.05 -4.88 -5.90
N LEU A 147 -4.17 -4.73 -4.89
CA LEU A 147 -4.19 -5.52 -3.65
C LEU A 147 -5.43 -5.27 -2.81
N SER A 148 -6.07 -4.10 -2.95
CA SER A 148 -7.35 -3.84 -2.30
C SER A 148 -8.42 -4.86 -2.71
N GLY A 149 -8.30 -5.52 -3.87
CA GLY A 149 -9.28 -6.48 -4.38
C GLY A 149 -10.62 -5.84 -4.80
N LEU A 150 -10.70 -4.51 -4.88
CA LEU A 150 -11.93 -3.78 -5.20
C LEU A 150 -12.04 -3.38 -6.68
N LEU A 151 -10.95 -3.43 -7.45
CA LEU A 151 -10.99 -3.14 -8.88
C LEU A 151 -11.63 -4.32 -9.63
N VAL A 152 -12.52 -4.00 -10.57
CA VAL A 152 -13.24 -5.00 -11.39
C VAL A 152 -13.20 -4.63 -12.88
N GLY A 153 -13.43 -5.63 -13.72
CA GLY A 153 -13.55 -5.46 -15.17
C GLY A 153 -12.38 -4.71 -15.82
N GLU A 154 -12.71 -3.83 -16.75
CA GLU A 154 -11.74 -3.08 -17.55
C GLU A 154 -10.79 -2.23 -16.71
N GLN A 155 -11.26 -1.60 -15.61
CA GLN A 155 -10.40 -0.78 -14.76
C GLN A 155 -9.29 -1.62 -14.12
N ARG A 156 -9.60 -2.83 -13.65
CA ARG A 156 -8.61 -3.78 -13.13
C ARG A 156 -7.62 -4.20 -14.21
N GLU A 157 -8.13 -4.57 -15.38
CA GLU A 157 -7.32 -5.05 -16.51
C GLU A 157 -6.33 -3.98 -16.99
N ARG A 158 -6.79 -2.75 -17.16
CA ARG A 158 -5.96 -1.61 -17.57
C ARG A 158 -4.93 -1.26 -16.52
N THR A 159 -5.32 -1.19 -15.24
CA THR A 159 -4.37 -0.93 -14.14
C THR A 159 -3.27 -2.00 -14.11
N ALA A 160 -3.64 -3.29 -14.22
CA ALA A 160 -2.70 -4.40 -14.22
C ALA A 160 -1.76 -4.40 -15.43
N GLN A 161 -2.29 -4.17 -16.63
CA GLN A 161 -1.50 -4.11 -17.85
C GLN A 161 -0.53 -2.92 -17.81
N ASN A 162 -1.02 -1.74 -17.44
CA ASN A 162 -0.24 -0.51 -17.44
C ASN A 162 0.80 -0.47 -16.33
N LEU A 163 0.58 -1.15 -15.20
CA LEU A 163 1.61 -1.39 -14.18
C LEU A 163 2.84 -2.11 -14.78
N LEU A 164 2.62 -3.06 -15.69
CA LEU A 164 3.71 -3.85 -16.29
C LEU A 164 4.38 -3.14 -17.47
N SER A 165 3.64 -2.29 -18.20
CA SER A 165 4.11 -1.73 -19.47
C SER A 165 4.48 -0.25 -19.44
N THR A 166 4.21 0.48 -18.35
CA THR A 166 4.44 1.94 -18.29
C THR A 166 5.78 2.25 -17.62
N PRO A 167 6.83 2.61 -18.40
CA PRO A 167 8.16 2.87 -17.84
C PRO A 167 8.26 4.20 -17.09
N SER A 168 7.24 5.07 -17.19
CA SER A 168 7.22 6.39 -16.54
C SER A 168 6.64 6.37 -15.13
N LEU A 169 6.27 5.19 -14.60
CA LEU A 169 5.85 5.07 -13.21
C LEU A 169 7.05 5.25 -12.29
N THR A 170 6.87 6.02 -11.21
CA THR A 170 7.81 6.01 -10.09
C THR A 170 7.90 4.58 -9.55
N PRO A 171 9.10 3.95 -9.58
CA PRO A 171 9.25 2.54 -9.22
C PRO A 171 9.28 2.36 -7.70
N THR A 172 8.85 1.19 -7.26
CA THR A 172 9.09 0.72 -5.88
C THR A 172 10.56 0.48 -5.62
N THR A 173 10.98 0.63 -4.36
CA THR A 173 12.30 0.25 -3.89
C THR A 173 12.23 -0.98 -3.01
N ILE A 174 13.38 -1.39 -2.45
CA ILE A 174 13.55 -2.64 -1.72
C ILE A 174 12.51 -2.82 -0.60
N TYR A 175 12.14 -1.72 0.08
CA TYR A 175 11.14 -1.71 1.14
C TYR A 175 9.75 -2.08 0.64
N PHE A 176 9.27 -1.44 -0.42
CA PHE A 176 7.89 -1.62 -0.89
C PHE A 176 7.74 -2.82 -1.85
N SER A 177 8.85 -3.34 -2.39
CA SER A 177 8.85 -4.44 -3.36
C SER A 177 8.09 -5.68 -2.89
N HIS A 178 7.98 -5.92 -1.58
CA HIS A 178 7.09 -6.94 -1.03
C HIS A 178 5.67 -6.86 -1.60
N TYR A 179 5.07 -5.66 -1.60
CA TYR A 179 3.72 -5.43 -2.11
C TYR A 179 3.65 -5.47 -3.63
N LEU A 180 4.74 -5.11 -4.33
CA LEU A 180 4.83 -5.32 -5.77
C LEU A 180 4.82 -6.82 -6.11
N PHE A 181 5.54 -7.64 -5.35
CA PHE A 181 5.57 -9.10 -5.53
C PHE A 181 4.22 -9.74 -5.20
N GLU A 182 3.56 -9.32 -4.14
CA GLU A 182 2.18 -9.75 -3.85
C GLU A 182 1.24 -9.36 -4.99
N THR A 183 1.41 -8.16 -5.57
CA THR A 183 0.63 -7.70 -6.73
C THR A 183 0.87 -8.62 -7.94
N TYR A 184 2.13 -8.91 -8.27
CA TYR A 184 2.44 -9.84 -9.35
C TYR A 184 1.92 -11.25 -9.11
N ARG A 185 1.93 -11.72 -7.86
CA ARG A 185 1.34 -13.01 -7.48
C ARG A 185 -0.15 -13.05 -7.77
N VAL A 186 -0.93 -12.04 -7.36
CA VAL A 186 -2.38 -12.00 -7.61
C VAL A 186 -2.74 -11.74 -9.08
N LEU A 187 -1.81 -11.16 -9.86
CA LEU A 187 -1.94 -10.98 -11.30
C LEU A 187 -1.46 -12.20 -12.12
N GLY A 188 -0.81 -13.18 -11.49
CA GLY A 188 -0.23 -14.32 -12.20
C GLY A 188 0.95 -13.94 -13.10
N GLN A 189 1.82 -13.04 -12.65
CA GLN A 189 2.94 -12.47 -13.42
C GLN A 189 4.32 -12.89 -12.87
N PRO A 190 4.67 -14.19 -12.91
CA PRO A 190 5.94 -14.67 -12.34
C PRO A 190 7.16 -14.12 -13.07
N ALA A 191 7.09 -13.89 -14.39
CA ALA A 191 8.21 -13.34 -15.14
C ALA A 191 8.61 -11.94 -14.65
N ALA A 192 7.63 -11.05 -14.46
CA ALA A 192 7.84 -9.71 -13.92
C ALA A 192 8.40 -9.75 -12.47
N LEU A 193 7.93 -10.71 -11.66
CA LEU A 193 8.46 -10.94 -10.32
C LEU A 193 9.94 -11.32 -10.35
N PHE A 194 10.32 -12.30 -11.18
CA PHE A 194 11.73 -12.72 -11.29
C PHE A 194 12.63 -11.65 -11.90
N GLU A 195 12.11 -10.83 -12.82
CA GLU A 195 12.84 -9.67 -13.34
C GLU A 195 13.16 -8.67 -12.23
N ARG A 196 12.17 -8.32 -11.39
CA ARG A 196 12.37 -7.41 -10.25
C ARG A 196 13.23 -8.03 -9.13
N LEU A 197 13.19 -9.35 -8.94
CA LEU A 197 14.13 -10.05 -8.05
C LEU A 197 15.60 -9.93 -8.49
N GLY A 198 15.86 -9.50 -9.73
CA GLY A 198 17.21 -9.20 -10.22
C GLY A 198 18.01 -8.30 -9.26
N LEU A 199 17.35 -7.34 -8.61
CA LEU A 199 17.98 -6.50 -7.57
C LEU A 199 18.66 -7.35 -6.49
N TRP A 200 17.98 -8.36 -5.95
CA TRP A 200 18.51 -9.23 -4.89
C TRP A 200 19.57 -10.19 -5.42
N PHE A 201 19.38 -10.71 -6.63
CA PHE A 201 20.36 -11.59 -7.27
C PHE A 201 21.69 -10.89 -7.51
N ASP A 202 21.66 -9.58 -7.77
CA ASP A 202 22.85 -8.76 -8.00
C ASP A 202 23.56 -8.31 -6.71
N LEU A 203 22.88 -8.33 -5.53
CA LEU A 203 23.47 -7.87 -4.26
C LEU A 203 24.78 -8.61 -3.93
N ALA A 204 24.83 -9.93 -4.15
CA ALA A 204 26.02 -10.72 -3.87
C ALA A 204 27.22 -10.33 -4.75
N ALA A 205 26.97 -9.98 -6.02
CA ALA A 205 28.00 -9.50 -6.94
C ALA A 205 28.53 -8.11 -6.57
N GLN A 206 27.70 -7.31 -5.90
CA GLN A 206 28.06 -6.00 -5.33
C GLN A 206 28.79 -6.11 -3.98
N GLY A 207 28.96 -7.32 -3.44
CA GLY A 207 29.69 -7.58 -2.19
C GLY A 207 28.83 -7.64 -0.94
N PHE A 208 27.52 -7.42 -1.05
CA PHE A 208 26.59 -7.52 0.08
C PHE A 208 26.52 -8.95 0.62
N LYS A 209 26.35 -9.07 1.94
CA LYS A 209 26.05 -10.32 2.67
C LYS A 209 24.68 -10.32 3.33
N THR A 210 24.00 -9.18 3.26
CA THR A 210 22.70 -8.85 3.84
C THR A 210 21.99 -7.89 2.89
N THR A 211 20.70 -7.64 3.11
CA THR A 211 19.91 -6.76 2.25
C THR A 211 19.99 -5.31 2.72
N PRO A 212 20.21 -4.34 1.81
CA PRO A 212 20.34 -2.93 2.18
C PRO A 212 18.99 -2.28 2.55
N GLU A 213 19.04 -1.10 3.17
CA GLU A 213 17.87 -0.30 3.53
C GLU A 213 17.15 0.32 2.33
N GLN A 214 17.90 0.80 1.35
CA GLN A 214 17.37 1.50 0.18
C GLN A 214 18.38 1.39 -0.97
N PRO A 215 18.03 1.78 -2.21
CA PRO A 215 19.00 1.92 -3.28
C PRO A 215 20.15 2.86 -2.87
N GLU A 216 21.36 2.62 -3.41
CA GLU A 216 22.52 3.46 -3.11
C GLU A 216 22.27 4.95 -3.47
N PRO A 217 22.71 5.91 -2.64
CA PRO A 217 23.46 5.73 -1.40
C PRO A 217 22.60 5.22 -0.23
N SER A 218 22.99 4.10 0.39
CA SER A 218 22.30 3.52 1.55
C SER A 218 22.99 3.89 2.86
N ARG A 219 22.21 4.06 3.94
CA ARG A 219 22.76 4.25 5.30
C ARG A 219 23.06 2.91 5.99
N SER A 220 22.26 1.87 5.70
CA SER A 220 22.41 0.54 6.29
C SER A 220 22.50 -0.53 5.19
N ASP A 221 23.53 -1.36 5.27
CA ASP A 221 23.75 -2.51 4.38
C ASP A 221 23.09 -3.78 4.93
N CYS A 222 22.44 -3.72 6.09
CA CYS A 222 21.76 -4.82 6.76
C CYS A 222 20.43 -4.33 7.35
N HIS A 223 19.35 -4.47 6.60
CA HIS A 223 18.02 -4.00 6.98
C HIS A 223 16.97 -5.08 6.78
N GLY A 224 16.20 -5.37 7.83
CA GLY A 224 15.24 -6.48 7.86
C GLY A 224 14.09 -6.35 6.85
N TRP A 225 13.70 -5.13 6.49
CA TRP A 225 12.68 -4.90 5.46
C TRP A 225 13.16 -5.16 4.03
N GLY A 226 14.45 -5.43 3.85
CA GLY A 226 15.05 -5.61 2.55
C GLY A 226 15.11 -7.07 2.13
N ALA A 227 14.70 -7.98 3.03
CA ALA A 227 14.79 -9.41 2.87
C ALA A 227 13.68 -9.99 1.98
#